data_AF-A0A1V6AJ60-F1
#
_entry.id   AF-A0A1V6AJ60-F1
#
_cell.length_a   1.000
_cell.length_b   1.000
_cell.length_c   1.000
_cell.angle_alpha   90.00
_cell.angle_beta   90.00
_cell.angle_gamma   90.00
#
_symmetry.space_group_name_H-M   'P 1'
#
loop_
_entity.id
_entity.type
_entity.pdbx_description
1 polymer ?
#
loop_
_entity_poly.entity_id
_entity_poly.type
_entity_poly.pdbx_seq_one_letter_code
_entity_poly.pdbx_strand_id
1 'polypeptide(L)'
;MFKKSKYDDDDGRVIAPMNVEGMPWYLKNVRQKNVNNERSHPLSTKETISVTLYAILAGITVALIIGLFGFLFILFCIHVWFR
;
A
#
# COMPACT_ATOMS: atom_id res chain seq x y z
N MET A 1 7.25 11.90 4.54
CA MET A 1 8.27 11.00 5.12
C MET A 1 8.51 11.43 6.56
N PHE A 2 7.95 10.73 7.54
CA PHE A 2 8.08 11.11 8.95
C PHE A 2 9.49 10.79 9.44
N LYS A 3 10.24 11.82 9.84
CA LYS A 3 11.58 11.68 10.43
C LYS A 3 11.39 11.17 11.86
N LYS A 4 11.78 9.92 12.14
CA LYS A 4 11.81 9.39 13.51
C LYS A 4 12.85 10.18 14.33
N SER A 5 12.46 10.66 15.51
CA SER A 5 13.37 11.26 16.48
C SER A 5 14.31 10.18 17.00
N LYS A 6 15.61 10.43 16.90
CA LYS A 6 16.64 9.60 17.53
C LYS A 6 16.99 10.25 18.85
N TYR A 7 16.82 9.53 19.95
CA TYR A 7 17.14 9.99 21.29
C TYR A 7 18.49 9.38 21.68
N ASP A 8 19.42 10.21 22.15
CA ASP A 8 20.79 9.79 22.42
C ASP A 8 20.90 8.85 23.65
N ASP A 9 19.86 8.82 24.49
CA ASP A 9 19.77 7.99 25.70
C ASP A 9 19.09 6.63 25.48
N ASP A 10 18.73 6.29 24.23
CA ASP A 10 18.09 5.01 23.90
C ASP A 10 19.13 3.90 23.67
N ASP A 11 19.44 3.17 24.74
CA ASP A 11 20.32 1.99 24.73
C ASP A 11 19.74 0.79 23.94
N GLY A 12 18.54 0.91 23.35
CA GLY A 12 17.85 -0.17 22.64
C GLY A 12 17.39 -1.32 23.53
N ARG A 13 17.39 -1.11 24.86
CA ARG A 13 16.95 -2.10 25.86
C ARG A 13 15.44 -2.02 26.02
N VAL A 14 14.79 -3.18 26.09
CA VAL A 14 13.35 -3.26 26.39
C VAL A 14 13.15 -3.06 27.90
N ILE A 15 12.69 -1.87 28.29
CA ILE A 15 12.44 -1.52 29.71
C ILE A 15 11.15 -2.19 30.23
N ALA A 16 10.13 -2.29 29.37
CA ALA A 16 8.86 -2.95 29.67
C ALA A 16 8.34 -3.69 28.42
N PRO A 17 8.38 -5.04 28.38
CA PRO A 17 7.86 -5.78 27.24
C PRO A 17 6.32 -5.72 27.24
N MET A 18 5.74 -4.97 26.29
CA MET A 18 4.28 -4.87 26.11
C MET A 18 3.71 -5.94 25.16
N ASN A 19 4.49 -6.99 24.89
CA ASN A 19 4.04 -8.07 24.02
C ASN A 19 3.01 -8.95 24.72
N VAL A 20 2.00 -9.41 23.97
CA VAL A 20 0.93 -10.27 24.47
C VAL A 20 1.13 -11.68 23.96
N GLU A 21 1.22 -12.66 24.87
CA GLU A 21 1.37 -14.08 24.50
C GLU A 21 0.18 -14.58 23.67
N GLY A 22 0.45 -15.37 22.63
CA GLY A 22 -0.57 -15.98 21.77
C GLY A 22 -1.09 -15.11 20.61
N MET A 23 -0.68 -13.84 20.53
CA MET A 23 -1.06 -12.99 19.40
C MET A 23 -0.25 -13.31 18.14
N PRO A 24 -0.85 -13.25 16.94
CA PRO A 24 -0.20 -13.67 15.68
C PRO A 24 1.05 -12.82 15.33
N TRP A 25 1.18 -11.63 15.90
CA TRP A 25 2.36 -10.76 15.73
C TRP A 25 3.49 -11.02 16.74
N TYR A 26 3.26 -11.85 17.77
CA TYR A 26 4.24 -12.10 18.84
C TYR A 26 4.86 -13.48 18.75
N LEU A 27 6.17 -13.53 18.51
CA LEU A 27 6.95 -14.76 18.39
C LEU A 27 8.07 -14.78 19.45
N LYS A 28 7.86 -15.56 20.52
CA LYS A 28 8.71 -15.61 21.73
C LYS A 28 10.18 -16.01 21.47
N ASN A 29 10.41 -16.86 20.46
CA ASN A 29 11.74 -17.44 20.17
C ASN A 29 12.44 -16.80 18.97
N VAL A 30 11.81 -15.82 18.32
CA VAL A 30 12.48 -15.04 17.28
C VAL A 30 13.25 -13.97 18.03
N ARG A 31 14.58 -14.17 18.20
CA ARG A 31 15.51 -13.09 18.58
C ARG A 31 15.05 -11.87 17.81
N GLN A 32 14.55 -10.83 18.50
CA GLN A 32 13.97 -9.63 17.90
C GLN A 32 14.99 -9.03 16.94
N LYS A 33 14.99 -9.54 15.72
CA LYS A 33 15.92 -9.20 14.67
C LYS A 33 15.30 -7.96 14.10
N ASN A 34 15.56 -6.82 14.75
CA ASN A 34 15.18 -5.47 14.32
C ASN A 34 13.96 -5.50 13.38
N VAL A 35 12.74 -5.54 13.91
CA VAL A 35 11.53 -5.51 13.06
C VAL A 35 11.43 -4.17 12.30
N ASN A 36 12.19 -3.15 12.74
CA ASN A 36 12.48 -1.92 11.99
C ASN A 36 13.36 -2.14 10.73
N ASN A 37 13.83 -3.36 10.54
CA ASN A 37 14.65 -3.85 9.43
C ASN A 37 13.95 -5.07 8.81
N GLU A 38 12.60 -5.07 8.78
CA GLU A 38 11.93 -5.52 7.56
C GLU A 38 12.45 -4.62 6.45
N ARG A 39 13.60 -5.03 5.93
CA ARG A 39 14.12 -4.58 4.66
C ARG A 39 12.93 -4.81 3.75
N SER A 40 12.26 -3.73 3.35
CA SER A 40 11.71 -3.66 2.02
C SER A 40 12.83 -4.23 1.15
N HIS A 41 12.73 -5.50 0.79
CA HIS A 41 13.62 -6.05 -0.22
C HIS A 41 13.43 -5.06 -1.37
N PRO A 42 14.47 -4.29 -1.75
CA PRO A 42 14.30 -3.31 -2.79
C PRO A 42 13.80 -4.11 -3.98
N LEU A 43 12.53 -3.87 -4.36
CA LEU A 43 11.88 -4.60 -5.42
C LEU A 43 12.84 -4.60 -6.60
N SER A 44 13.12 -5.79 -7.14
CA SER A 44 13.92 -5.88 -8.34
C SER A 44 13.28 -4.98 -9.38
N THR A 45 14.08 -4.32 -10.23
CA THR A 45 13.55 -3.39 -11.25
C THR A 45 12.45 -4.04 -12.09
N LYS A 46 12.53 -5.36 -12.30
CA LYS A 46 11.51 -6.17 -12.97
C LYS A 46 10.20 -6.28 -12.19
N GLU A 47 10.27 -6.44 -10.87
CA GLU A 47 9.10 -6.54 -9.98
C GLU A 47 8.41 -5.17 -9.81
N THR A 48 9.20 -4.09 -9.75
CA THR A 48 8.64 -2.73 -9.70
C THR A 48 7.86 -2.41 -10.97
N ILE A 49 8.39 -2.79 -12.14
CA ILE A 49 7.71 -2.57 -13.42
C ILE A 49 6.42 -3.39 -13.49
N SER A 50 6.44 -4.67 -13.10
CA SER A 50 5.22 -5.49 -13.16
C SER A 50 4.13 -4.93 -12.25
N VAL A 51 4.45 -4.57 -11.01
CA VAL A 51 3.49 -3.94 -10.08
C VAL A 51 2.93 -2.63 -10.64
N THR A 52 3.79 -1.79 -11.23
CA THR A 52 3.38 -0.52 -11.84
C THR A 52 2.43 -0.76 -13.03
N LEU A 53 2.72 -1.75 -13.88
CA LEU A 53 1.86 -2.09 -15.02
C LEU A 53 0.49 -2.57 -14.57
N TYR A 54 0.40 -3.40 -13.52
CA TYR A 54 -0.89 -3.83 -12.99
C TYR A 54 -1.69 -2.66 -12.41
N ALA A 55 -1.03 -1.74 -11.70
CA ALA A 55 -1.68 -0.54 -11.17
C ALA A 55 -2.23 0.36 -12.31
N ILE A 56 -1.44 0.55 -13.38
CA ILE A 56 -1.88 1.29 -14.57
C ILE A 56 -3.07 0.60 -15.23
N LEU A 57 -2.98 -0.72 -15.43
CA LEU A 57 -4.06 -1.48 -16.06
C LEU A 57 -5.36 -1.35 -15.27
N ALA A 58 -5.31 -1.46 -13.94
CA ALA A 58 -6.45 -1.25 -13.07
C ALA A 58 -7.01 0.19 -13.15
N GLY A 59 -6.14 1.19 -13.27
CA GLY A 59 -6.58 2.58 -13.49
C GLY A 59 -7.31 2.75 -14.83
N ILE A 60 -6.77 2.16 -15.90
CA ILE A 60 -7.37 2.22 -17.24
C ILE A 60 -8.73 1.51 -17.28
N THR A 61 -8.89 0.35 -16.62
CA THR A 61 -10.19 -0.33 -16.61
C THR A 61 -11.29 0.51 -15.96
N VAL A 62 -10.99 1.17 -14.85
CA VAL A 62 -11.95 2.08 -14.18
C VAL A 62 -12.27 3.29 -15.07
N ALA A 63 -11.24 3.90 -15.68
CA ALA A 63 -11.43 5.03 -16.58
C ALA A 63 -12.28 4.66 -17.81
N LEU A 64 -12.11 3.45 -18.35
CA LEU A 64 -12.90 2.94 -19.47
C LEU A 64 -14.38 2.81 -19.08
N ILE A 65 -14.68 2.22 -17.92
CA ILE A 65 -16.06 2.06 -17.45
C ILE A 65 -16.73 3.44 -17.31
N ILE A 66 -16.09 4.36 -16.61
CA ILE A 66 -16.63 5.72 -16.41
C ILE A 66 -16.79 6.44 -17.76
N GLY A 67 -15.79 6.33 -18.64
CA GLY A 67 -15.82 6.92 -19.98
C GLY A 67 -16.96 6.36 -20.84
N LEU A 68 -17.20 5.05 -20.79
CA LEU A 68 -18.29 4.38 -21.50
C LEU A 68 -19.66 4.88 -21.00
N PHE A 69 -19.84 4.94 -19.68
CA PHE A 69 -21.07 5.47 -19.08
C PHE A 69 -21.28 6.94 -19.45
N GLY A 70 -20.23 7.77 -19.39
CA GLY A 70 -20.30 9.18 -19.80
C GLY A 70 -20.64 9.32 -21.29
N PHE A 71 -20.04 8.51 -22.16
CA PHE A 71 -20.32 8.51 -23.59
C PHE A 71 -21.78 8.12 -23.90
N LEU A 72 -22.27 7.04 -23.29
CA LEU A 72 -23.67 6.62 -23.40
C LEU A 72 -24.63 7.69 -22.89
N PHE A 73 -24.29 8.35 -21.78
CA PHE A 73 -25.08 9.44 -21.22
C PHE A 73 -25.15 10.65 -22.18
N ILE A 74 -24.03 11.04 -22.78
CA ILE A 74 -24.00 12.13 -23.78
C ILE A 74 -24.88 11.77 -24.98
N LEU A 75 -24.77 10.55 -25.51
CA LEU A 75 -25.62 10.08 -26.62
C LEU A 75 -27.10 10.11 -26.25
N PHE A 76 -27.44 9.69 -25.02
CA PHE A 76 -28.80 9.77 -24.51
C PHE A 76 -29.31 11.21 -24.46
N CYS A 77 -28.50 12.14 -23.92
CA CYS A 77 -28.85 13.55 -23.88
C CYS A 77 -29.13 14.11 -25.28
N ILE A 78 -28.29 13.78 -26.28
CA ILE A 78 -28.46 14.29 -27.64
C ILE A 78 -29.69 13.69 -28.32
N HIS A 79 -29.88 12.37 -28.26
CA HIS A 79 -30.90 11.69 -29.06
C HIS A 79 -32.29 11.60 -28.41
N VAL A 80 -32.36 11.63 -27.08
CA VAL A 80 -33.60 11.44 -26.33
C VAL A 80 -34.02 12.71 -25.61
N TRP A 81 -33.09 13.42 -24.97
CA TRP A 81 -33.44 14.57 -24.13
C TRP A 81 -33.56 15.88 -24.92
N PHE A 82 -32.57 16.19 -25.76
CA PHE A 82 -32.49 17.47 -26.50
C PHE A 82 -33.15 17.43 -27.88
N ARG A 83 -33.90 16.38 -28.17
CA ARG A 83 -34.80 16.29 -29.33
C ARG A 83 -36.19 16.76 -28.94
#